data_AF-A0A3A4PF30-F1
#
_entry.id   AF-A0A3A4PF30-F1
#
_cell.length_a   1.000
_cell.length_b   1.000
_cell.length_c   1.000
_cell.angle_alpha   90.00
_cell.angle_beta   90.00
_cell.angle_gamma   90.00
#
_symmetry.space_group_name_H-M   'P 1'
#
loop_
_entity.id
_entity.type
_entity.pdbx_description
1 polymer ?
#
loop_
_entity_poly.entity_id
_entity_poly.type
_entity_poly.pdbx_seq_one_letter_code
_entity_poly.pdbx_strand_id
1 'polypeptide(L)'
;MEGAITHDPANLDMTFSTNRGNVGNHPIMSKAVAEGDAASIRVFGFGQSMSVPKGATALLKLSDTAVDSVRKDVEGVPGADFDWIEQAARGRAMAVAFTFGSGRVVMVGNADMLTARHTKEFEPFGMNAPSNRNREFLIGIMRWLAEPDR
;
A
#
# COMPACT_ATOMS: atom_id res chain seq x y z
N MET A 1 -7.99 2.51 19.90
CA MET A 1 -7.50 1.47 18.98
C MET A 1 -6.40 2.12 18.15
N GLU A 2 -5.17 2.15 18.68
CA GLU A 2 -3.99 2.47 17.87
C GLU A 2 -3.79 1.33 16.89
N GLY A 3 -3.75 1.65 15.60
CA GLY A 3 -3.87 0.68 14.51
C GLY A 3 -2.64 -0.21 14.33
N ALA A 4 -2.88 -1.44 13.90
CA ALA A 4 -1.84 -2.42 13.56
C ALA A 4 -0.88 -1.87 12.50
N ILE A 5 0.43 -2.00 12.68
CA ILE A 5 1.42 -1.52 11.71
C ILE A 5 1.79 -2.65 10.75
N THR A 6 1.53 -2.48 9.46
CA THR A 6 1.85 -3.49 8.45
C THR A 6 3.26 -3.32 7.90
N HIS A 7 3.99 -4.42 7.82
CA HIS A 7 5.29 -4.51 7.15
C HIS A 7 5.56 -5.91 6.59
N ASP A 8 6.64 -6.04 5.83
CA ASP A 8 7.20 -7.33 5.43
C ASP A 8 8.50 -7.53 6.24
N PRO A 9 8.59 -8.50 7.18
CA PRO A 9 9.76 -8.66 8.04
C PRO A 9 11.09 -8.84 7.27
N ALA A 10 11.01 -9.28 6.02
CA ALA A 10 12.18 -9.45 5.15
C ALA A 10 12.69 -8.14 4.52
N ASN A 11 11.91 -7.05 4.54
CA ASN A 11 12.19 -5.84 3.77
C ASN A 11 11.82 -4.56 4.55
N LEU A 12 12.68 -3.54 4.50
CA LEU A 12 12.37 -2.22 5.07
C LEU A 12 11.14 -1.59 4.42
N ASP A 13 11.00 -1.80 3.11
CA ASP A 13 9.93 -1.24 2.28
C ASP A 13 9.24 -2.36 1.49
N MET A 14 7.94 -2.21 1.28
CA MET A 14 7.16 -3.16 0.48
C MET A 14 7.17 -2.72 -0.98
N THR A 15 7.58 -3.63 -1.86
CA THR A 15 7.64 -3.40 -3.32
C THR A 15 6.64 -4.28 -4.06
N PHE A 16 5.91 -3.66 -4.98
CA PHE A 16 4.84 -4.28 -5.74
C PHE A 16 5.10 -4.17 -7.24
N SER A 17 5.06 -5.29 -7.94
CA SER A 17 5.36 -5.37 -9.36
C SER A 17 4.73 -6.62 -9.99
N THR A 18 4.59 -6.64 -11.31
CA THR A 18 4.06 -7.79 -12.04
C THR A 18 4.93 -9.03 -11.90
N ASN A 19 6.25 -8.89 -11.94
CA ASN A 19 7.18 -10.02 -11.78
C ASN A 19 7.08 -10.69 -10.39
N ARG A 20 6.64 -9.96 -9.35
CA ARG A 20 6.37 -10.49 -8.01
C ARG A 20 4.98 -11.07 -7.87
N GLY A 21 4.13 -10.95 -8.90
CA GLY A 21 2.74 -11.42 -8.89
C GLY A 21 1.84 -10.70 -7.88
N ASN A 22 2.29 -9.59 -7.29
CA ASN A 22 1.64 -8.92 -6.17
C ASN A 22 0.96 -7.59 -6.55
N VAL A 23 0.79 -7.34 -7.86
CA VAL A 23 -0.08 -6.28 -8.39
C VAL A 23 -1.38 -6.87 -8.93
N GLY A 24 -2.49 -6.17 -8.71
CA GLY A 24 -3.81 -6.53 -9.23
C GLY A 24 -4.01 -6.20 -10.70
N ASN A 25 -4.87 -6.95 -11.39
CA ASN A 25 -5.29 -6.61 -12.74
C ASN A 25 -6.39 -5.54 -12.70
N HIS A 26 -6.04 -4.28 -12.96
CA HIS A 26 -6.98 -3.15 -12.92
C HIS A 26 -6.53 -2.03 -13.87
N PRO A 27 -7.44 -1.25 -14.50
CA PRO A 27 -7.06 -0.13 -15.38
C PRO A 27 -6.10 0.89 -14.74
N ILE A 28 -6.20 1.11 -13.43
CA ILE A 28 -5.26 1.95 -12.65
C ILE A 28 -3.80 1.52 -12.86
N MET A 29 -3.54 0.23 -13.02
CA MET A 29 -2.20 -0.34 -13.11
C MET A 29 -1.57 -0.23 -14.49
N SER A 30 -2.36 0.05 -15.53
CA SER A 30 -1.95 -0.01 -16.94
C SER A 30 -0.68 0.78 -17.28
N LYS A 31 -0.40 1.88 -16.57
CA LYS A 31 0.82 2.68 -16.75
C LYS A 31 1.88 2.46 -15.68
N ALA A 32 1.45 2.14 -14.46
CA ALA A 32 2.37 1.86 -13.36
C ALA A 32 3.15 0.56 -13.60
N VAL A 33 2.55 -0.35 -14.37
CA VAL A 33 3.05 -1.69 -14.66
C VAL A 33 3.25 -1.80 -16.18
N ALA A 34 4.41 -1.37 -16.67
CA ALA A 34 4.79 -1.62 -18.06
C ALA A 34 5.43 -3.02 -18.18
N GLU A 35 5.27 -3.67 -19.33
CA GLU A 35 5.90 -4.96 -19.62
C GLU A 35 7.43 -4.85 -19.57
N GLY A 36 8.07 -5.77 -18.84
CA GLY A 36 9.53 -5.89 -18.79
C GLY A 36 10.28 -5.04 -17.76
N ASP A 37 9.59 -4.26 -16.93
CA ASP A 37 10.26 -3.25 -16.09
C ASP A 37 10.69 -3.76 -14.70
N ALA A 38 11.87 -3.32 -14.23
CA ALA A 38 12.34 -3.48 -12.84
C ALA A 38 11.64 -2.50 -11.88
N ALA A 39 10.86 -1.57 -12.42
CA ALA A 39 10.21 -0.51 -11.68
C ALA A 39 9.01 -1.05 -10.89
N SER A 40 8.96 -0.73 -9.59
CA SER A 40 7.94 -1.21 -8.67
C SER A 40 7.16 -0.05 -8.06
N ILE A 41 5.92 -0.31 -7.66
CA ILE A 41 5.20 0.57 -6.73
C ILE A 41 5.78 0.30 -5.34
N ARG A 42 6.17 1.34 -4.61
CA ARG A 42 6.87 1.24 -3.33
C ARG A 42 6.04 1.87 -2.22
N VAL A 43 5.81 1.11 -1.16
CA VAL A 43 5.34 1.65 0.12
C VAL A 43 6.55 1.85 1.01
N PHE A 44 6.73 3.08 1.49
CA PHE A 44 7.88 3.47 2.29
C PHE A 44 7.63 3.16 3.76
N GLY A 45 8.51 2.34 4.36
CA GLY A 45 8.38 1.86 5.72
C GLY A 45 7.08 1.10 5.92
N PHE A 46 6.28 1.63 6.84
CA PHE A 46 5.07 0.99 7.33
C PHE A 46 3.80 1.49 6.67
N GLY A 47 2.74 0.69 6.76
CA GLY A 47 1.40 1.17 6.43
C GLY A 47 0.31 0.47 7.23
N GLN A 48 -0.89 0.48 6.68
CA GLN A 48 -2.07 -0.20 7.20
C GLN A 48 -2.60 -1.14 6.12
N SER A 49 -2.56 -2.44 6.39
CA SER A 49 -3.17 -3.46 5.57
C SER A 49 -4.69 -3.35 5.64
N MET A 50 -5.35 -3.78 4.57
CA MET A 50 -6.81 -3.77 4.48
C MET A 50 -7.32 -5.12 4.02
N SER A 51 -8.43 -5.56 4.63
CA SER A 51 -9.24 -6.62 4.07
C SER A 51 -9.78 -6.19 2.71
N VAL A 52 -9.86 -7.11 1.74
CA VAL A 52 -10.36 -6.80 0.40
C VAL A 52 -11.87 -7.08 0.38
N PRO A 53 -12.74 -6.06 0.22
CA PRO A 53 -14.19 -6.27 0.18
C PRO A 53 -14.62 -7.15 -1.00
N LYS A 54 -15.77 -7.82 -0.88
CA LYS A 54 -16.33 -8.60 -1.99
C LYS A 54 -16.58 -7.68 -3.19
N GLY A 55 -16.08 -8.08 -4.36
CA GLY A 55 -16.20 -7.29 -5.59
C GLY A 55 -15.15 -6.17 -5.73
N ALA A 56 -14.30 -5.95 -4.72
CA ALA A 56 -13.17 -5.04 -4.83
C ALA A 56 -11.97 -5.71 -5.53
N THR A 57 -11.14 -4.89 -6.17
CA THR A 57 -9.85 -5.32 -6.71
C THR A 57 -8.74 -4.96 -5.73
N ALA A 58 -7.98 -5.96 -5.29
CA ALA A 58 -6.73 -5.74 -4.56
C ALA A 58 -5.66 -5.23 -5.54
N LEU A 59 -5.28 -3.96 -5.39
CA LEU A 59 -4.32 -3.28 -6.25
C LEU A 59 -2.88 -3.66 -5.89
N LEU A 60 -2.55 -3.60 -4.59
CA LEU A 60 -1.23 -3.93 -4.04
C LEU A 60 -1.40 -5.08 -3.04
N LYS A 61 -1.22 -6.32 -3.49
CA LYS A 61 -1.44 -7.52 -2.67
C LYS A 61 -0.24 -7.74 -1.75
N LEU A 62 -0.49 -7.96 -0.47
CA LEU A 62 0.58 -8.29 0.46
C LEU A 62 1.13 -9.70 0.17
N SER A 63 2.42 -9.90 0.44
CA SER A 63 3.07 -11.21 0.35
C SER A 63 2.55 -12.15 1.43
N ASP A 64 2.83 -13.44 1.29
CA ASP A 64 2.52 -14.44 2.32
C ASP A 64 3.34 -14.25 3.61
N THR A 65 4.45 -13.50 3.53
CA THR A 65 5.33 -13.16 4.67
C THR A 65 4.94 -11.87 5.38
N ALA A 66 4.06 -11.06 4.81
CA ALA A 66 3.68 -9.79 5.41
C ALA A 66 2.93 -9.99 6.74
N VAL A 67 3.19 -9.09 7.69
CA VAL A 67 2.58 -9.13 9.03
C VAL A 67 2.03 -7.78 9.43
N ASP A 68 1.01 -7.83 10.27
CA ASP A 68 0.48 -6.72 11.03
C ASP A 68 1.02 -6.81 12.46
N SER A 69 1.86 -5.85 12.85
CA SER A 69 2.29 -5.67 14.23
C SER A 69 1.20 -4.94 15.00
N VAL A 70 0.47 -5.65 15.86
CA VAL A 70 -0.51 -5.03 16.75
C VAL A 70 0.09 -4.85 18.12
N ARG A 71 -0.24 -3.73 18.75
CA ARG A 71 0.07 -3.49 20.15
C ARG A 71 -0.74 -4.49 20.98
N LYS A 72 -0.07 -5.25 21.82
CA LYS A 72 -0.74 -6.02 22.87
C LYS A 72 -1.20 -5.00 23.91
N ASP A 73 -2.50 -4.82 24.05
CA ASP A 73 -3.06 -3.96 25.07
C ASP A 73 -2.67 -4.53 26.45
N VAL A 74 -1.63 -3.96 27.07
CA VAL A 74 -1.43 -4.08 28.51
C VAL A 74 -2.22 -2.93 29.10
N GLU A 75 -3.50 -3.17 29.38
CA GLU A 75 -4.35 -2.19 30.08
C GLU A 75 -3.64 -1.72 31.36
N GLY A 76 -3.50 -0.39 31.50
CA GLY A 76 -3.20 0.23 32.79
C GLY A 76 -1.74 0.38 33.21
N VAL A 77 -0.74 0.15 32.33
CA VAL A 77 0.68 0.38 32.68
C VAL A 77 1.30 1.52 31.86
N PRO A 78 1.35 2.75 32.42
CA PRO A 78 2.14 3.83 31.84
C PRO A 78 3.63 3.47 31.84
N GLY A 79 4.26 3.49 30.66
CA GLY A 79 5.70 3.25 30.52
C GLY A 79 6.14 1.79 30.37
N ALA A 80 5.22 0.84 30.15
CA ALA A 80 5.60 -0.51 29.74
C ALA A 80 6.17 -0.49 28.33
N ASP A 81 7.26 -1.24 28.11
CA ASP A 81 7.71 -1.63 26.77
C ASP A 81 6.50 -2.23 26.03
N PHE A 82 6.20 -1.72 24.84
CA PHE A 82 5.08 -2.21 24.06
C PHE A 82 5.39 -3.63 23.59
N ASP A 83 4.74 -4.64 24.18
CA ASP A 83 4.69 -5.97 23.59
C ASP A 83 3.96 -5.87 22.25
N TRP A 84 4.69 -6.03 21.16
CA TRP A 84 4.11 -6.18 19.83
C TRP A 84 3.88 -7.66 19.56
N ILE A 85 2.68 -8.00 19.05
CA ILE A 85 2.43 -9.33 18.51
C ILE A 85 2.23 -9.21 16.99
N GLU A 86 2.78 -10.16 16.26
CA GLU A 86 2.64 -10.24 14.81
C GLU A 86 1.43 -11.10 14.46
N GLN A 87 0.60 -10.58 13.56
CA GLN A 87 -0.48 -11.33 12.94
C GLN A 87 -0.20 -11.43 11.45
N ALA A 88 -0.45 -12.60 10.85
CA ALA A 88 -0.26 -12.78 9.43
C ALA A 88 -1.18 -11.85 8.62
N ALA A 89 -0.60 -11.06 7.72
CA ALA A 89 -1.34 -10.14 6.86
C ALA A 89 -1.59 -10.73 5.45
N ARG A 90 -1.30 -12.02 5.25
CA ARG A 90 -1.53 -12.73 3.98
C ARG A 90 -2.98 -12.60 3.51
N GLY A 91 -3.16 -12.42 2.20
CA GLY A 91 -4.48 -12.22 1.59
C GLY A 91 -5.08 -10.82 1.77
N ARG A 92 -4.40 -9.91 2.48
CA ARG A 92 -4.77 -8.49 2.60
C ARG A 92 -4.03 -7.65 1.55
N ALA A 93 -4.34 -6.36 1.51
CA ALA A 93 -3.77 -5.46 0.51
C ALA A 93 -3.35 -4.11 1.10
N MET A 94 -2.36 -3.47 0.48
CA MET A 94 -1.95 -2.08 0.74
C MET A 94 -2.75 -1.07 -0.08
N ALA A 95 -3.46 -1.50 -1.12
CA ALA A 95 -4.42 -0.66 -1.81
C ALA A 95 -5.55 -1.50 -2.40
N VAL A 96 -6.76 -0.95 -2.41
CA VAL A 96 -7.95 -1.57 -2.99
C VAL A 96 -8.73 -0.55 -3.82
N ALA A 97 -9.37 -1.00 -4.89
CA ALA A 97 -10.29 -0.20 -5.69
C ALA A 97 -11.63 -0.92 -5.85
N PHE A 98 -12.73 -0.18 -5.75
CA PHE A 98 -14.08 -0.72 -5.88
C PHE A 98 -15.09 0.39 -6.17
N THR A 99 -16.31 0.01 -6.57
CA THR A 99 -17.42 0.94 -6.71
C THR A 99 -18.30 0.93 -5.46
N PHE A 100 -18.89 2.07 -5.12
CA PHE A 100 -19.89 2.21 -4.06
C PHE A 100 -21.02 3.10 -4.56
N GLY A 101 -22.19 2.51 -4.82
CA GLY A 101 -23.23 3.17 -5.59
C GLY A 101 -22.74 3.52 -7.00
N SER A 102 -22.92 4.77 -7.42
CA SER A 102 -22.37 5.36 -8.66
C SER A 102 -21.00 6.03 -8.44
N GLY A 103 -20.33 5.71 -7.32
CA GLY A 103 -19.03 6.25 -6.98
C GLY A 103 -17.92 5.23 -7.21
N ARG A 104 -16.72 5.73 -7.50
CA ARG A 104 -15.49 4.97 -7.53
C ARG A 104 -14.64 5.30 -6.31
N VAL A 105 -14.10 4.28 -5.65
CA VAL A 105 -13.33 4.42 -4.41
C VAL A 105 -11.98 3.74 -4.57
N VAL A 106 -10.91 4.44 -4.17
CA VAL A 106 -9.59 3.85 -3.96
C VAL A 106 -9.17 4.12 -2.52
N MET A 107 -8.75 3.08 -1.81
CA MET A 107 -8.14 3.20 -0.49
C MET A 107 -6.69 2.76 -0.57
N VAL A 108 -5.81 3.49 0.13
CA VAL A 108 -4.36 3.25 0.15
C VAL A 108 -3.88 3.25 1.60
N GLY A 109 -3.15 2.22 1.98
CA GLY A 109 -2.68 1.96 3.35
C GLY A 109 -1.45 2.76 3.77
N ASN A 110 -0.87 3.56 2.87
CA ASN A 110 0.27 4.41 3.15
C ASN A 110 0.09 5.71 2.36
N ALA A 111 0.01 6.85 3.04
CA ALA A 111 -0.16 8.15 2.37
C ALA A 111 1.16 8.68 1.79
N ASP A 112 2.27 8.34 2.43
CA ASP A 112 3.61 8.81 2.09
C ASP A 112 4.01 8.48 0.65
N MET A 113 3.59 7.32 0.16
CA MET A 113 3.82 6.86 -1.20
C MET A 113 3.25 7.80 -2.27
N LEU A 114 2.25 8.62 -1.92
CA LEU A 114 1.58 9.58 -2.82
C LEU A 114 2.11 11.01 -2.67
N THR A 115 3.14 11.25 -1.84
CA THR A 115 3.66 12.59 -1.58
C THR A 115 4.86 12.94 -2.46
N ALA A 116 4.99 14.22 -2.81
CA ALA A 116 6.14 14.76 -3.54
C ALA A 116 7.04 15.55 -2.58
N ARG A 117 7.76 14.84 -1.71
CA ARG A 117 8.60 15.44 -0.65
C ARG A 117 10.05 15.02 -0.78
N HIS A 118 10.89 15.63 0.05
CA HIS A 118 12.25 15.18 0.33
C HIS A 118 12.38 14.74 1.79
N THR A 119 13.33 13.87 2.11
CA THR A 119 13.71 13.55 3.49
C THR A 119 14.42 14.74 4.15
N LYS A 120 14.83 14.60 5.42
CA LYS A 120 15.61 15.63 6.12
C LYS A 120 16.99 15.84 5.47
N GLU A 121 17.53 14.79 4.88
CA GLU A 121 18.79 14.75 4.12
C GLU A 121 18.62 15.22 2.67
N PHE A 122 17.44 15.76 2.32
CA PHE A 122 17.08 16.27 1.00
C PHE A 122 17.01 15.21 -0.11
N GLU A 123 16.80 13.94 0.25
CA GLU A 123 16.63 12.86 -0.73
C GLU A 123 15.19 12.78 -1.24
N PRO A 124 14.94 12.56 -2.55
CA PRO A 124 13.58 12.43 -3.08
C PRO A 124 12.78 11.29 -2.43
N PHE A 125 11.54 11.56 -2.04
CA PHE A 125 10.68 10.63 -1.31
C PHE A 125 9.27 10.51 -1.96
N GLY A 126 8.56 9.42 -1.64
CA GLY A 126 7.23 9.18 -2.16
C GLY A 126 7.22 8.98 -3.68
N MET A 127 6.43 9.77 -4.40
CA MET A 127 6.32 9.71 -5.86
C MET A 127 7.54 10.26 -6.61
N ASN A 128 8.48 10.92 -5.93
CA ASN A 128 9.72 11.43 -6.53
C ASN A 128 10.93 10.53 -6.25
N ALA A 129 10.80 9.52 -5.37
CA ALA A 129 11.91 8.63 -5.08
C ALA A 129 12.35 7.87 -6.36
N PRO A 130 13.66 7.64 -6.54
CA PRO A 130 14.17 6.98 -7.73
C PRO A 130 13.67 5.53 -7.83
N SER A 131 13.62 5.03 -9.06
CA SER A 131 13.36 3.62 -9.37
C SER A 131 12.03 3.07 -8.84
N ASN A 132 11.00 3.93 -8.70
CA ASN A 132 9.62 3.51 -8.42
C ASN A 132 8.62 4.10 -9.41
N ARG A 133 7.39 3.58 -9.39
CA ARG A 133 6.28 3.96 -10.29
C ARG A 133 5.09 4.57 -9.55
N ASN A 134 5.34 5.16 -8.38
CA ASN A 134 4.28 5.71 -7.54
C ASN A 134 3.58 6.89 -8.21
N ARG A 135 4.32 7.69 -9.01
CA ARG A 135 3.74 8.79 -9.79
C ARG A 135 2.74 8.26 -10.83
N GLU A 136 3.13 7.24 -11.59
CA GLU A 136 2.27 6.60 -12.59
C GLU A 136 1.05 5.94 -11.94
N PHE A 137 1.24 5.31 -10.77
CA PHE A 137 0.17 4.74 -9.98
C PHE A 137 -0.85 5.80 -9.53
N LEU A 138 -0.37 6.93 -8.98
CA LEU A 138 -1.24 8.04 -8.60
C LEU A 138 -1.98 8.63 -9.80
N ILE A 139 -1.31 8.81 -10.95
CA ILE A 139 -1.96 9.26 -12.18
C ILE A 139 -3.06 8.27 -12.62
N GLY A 140 -2.80 6.96 -12.52
CA GLY A 140 -3.79 5.92 -12.79
C GLY A 140 -5.00 6.01 -11.88
N ILE A 141 -4.79 6.22 -10.58
CA ILE A 141 -5.86 6.44 -9.59
C ILE A 141 -6.72 7.65 -9.99
N MET A 142 -6.09 8.81 -10.21
CA MET A 142 -6.80 10.05 -10.50
C MET A 142 -7.62 9.96 -11.79
N ARG A 143 -7.08 9.32 -12.83
CA ARG A 143 -7.80 9.07 -14.08
C ARG A 143 -9.03 8.19 -13.87
N TRP A 144 -8.86 7.08 -13.16
CA TRP A 144 -9.96 6.15 -12.91
C TRP A 144 -11.06 6.77 -12.05
N LEU A 145 -10.70 7.60 -11.06
CA LEU A 145 -11.65 8.31 -10.21
C LEU A 145 -12.37 9.45 -10.95
N ALA A 146 -11.71 10.12 -11.91
CA ALA A 146 -12.30 11.23 -12.67
C ALA A 146 -13.14 10.77 -13.87
N GLU A 147 -13.07 9.50 -14.25
CA GLU A 147 -13.90 8.95 -15.33
C GLU A 147 -15.38 8.94 -14.92
N PRO A 148 -16.28 9.52 -15.73
CA PRO A 148 -17.71 9.43 -15.47
C PRO A 148 -18.19 7.99 -15.63
N ASP A 149 -19.23 7.62 -14.88
CA ASP A 149 -19.97 6.40 -15.12
C ASP A 149 -20.60 6.49 -16.52
N ARG A 150 -20.25 5.52 -17.39
CA ARG A 150 -20.83 5.39 -18.73
C ARG A 150 -22.09 4.56 -18.68
#